data_AF-A0A356UG91-F1
#
_entry.id   AF-A0A356UG91-F1
#
_cell.length_a   1.000
_cell.length_b   1.000
_cell.length_c   1.000
_cell.angle_alpha   90.00
_cell.angle_beta   90.00
_cell.angle_gamma   90.00
#
_symmetry.space_group_name_H-M   'P 1'
#
loop_
_entity.id
_entity.type
_entity.pdbx_description
1 polymer ?
#
loop_
_entity_poly.entity_id
_entity_poly.type
_entity_poly.pdbx_seq_one_letter_code
_entity_poly.pdbx_strand_id
1 'polypeptide(L)' 'MVTLEAVKKNLLVQTFIEKGNEHLGVMGFTDHGYLHLSLVSRLSREIMLKLGYNERLAELAGIAGYMHDLGNVINR' A
#
# COMPACT_ATOMS: atom_id res chain seq x y z
N MET A 1 2.01 5.19 -18.24
CA MET A 1 1.54 5.74 -16.94
C MET A 1 1.59 4.61 -15.92
N VAL A 2 2.02 4.87 -14.67
CA VAL A 2 2.13 3.82 -13.64
C VAL A 2 0.75 3.43 -13.12
N THR A 3 0.43 2.14 -13.08
CA THR A 3 -0.85 1.61 -12.58
C THR A 3 -0.70 0.93 -11.23
N LEU A 4 -1.79 0.79 -10.48
CA LEU A 4 -1.78 0.06 -9.20
C LEU A 4 -1.32 -1.39 -9.37
N GLU A 5 -1.75 -2.05 -10.44
CA GLU A 5 -1.32 -3.42 -10.77
C GLU A 5 0.17 -3.51 -11.07
N ALA A 6 0.75 -2.51 -11.74
CA ALA A 6 2.19 -2.48 -11.97
C ALA A 6 2.97 -2.31 -10.66
N VAL A 7 2.47 -1.50 -9.71
CA VAL A 7 3.07 -1.33 -8.39
C VAL A 7 2.99 -2.63 -7.57
N LYS A 8 1.83 -3.30 -7.55
CA LYS A 8 1.65 -4.58 -6.85
C LYS A 8 2.55 -5.69 -7.38
N LYS A 9 2.88 -5.67 -8.67
CA LYS A 9 3.78 -6.64 -9.33
C LYS A 9 5.25 -6.25 -9.27
N ASN A 10 5.58 -5.10 -8.70
CA ASN A 10 6.97 -4.64 -8.62
C ASN A 10 7.70 -5.40 -7.51
N LEU A 11 8.78 -6.10 -7.87
CA LEU A 11 9.55 -6.92 -6.94
C LEU A 11 10.13 -6.11 -5.77
N LEU A 12 10.64 -4.90 -6.02
CA LEU A 12 11.21 -4.05 -4.97
C LEU A 12 10.14 -3.67 -3.94
N VAL A 13 8.94 -3.32 -4.40
CA VAL A 13 7.81 -2.98 -3.53
C VAL A 13 7.41 -4.19 -2.68
N GLN A 14 7.27 -5.38 -3.30
CA GLN A 14 6.96 -6.62 -2.57
C GLN A 14 8.00 -6.93 -1.49
N THR A 15 9.29 -6.82 -1.82
CA THR A 15 10.37 -7.05 -0.87
C THR A 15 10.33 -6.08 0.31
N PHE A 16 10.04 -4.80 0.08
CA PHE A 16 9.92 -3.82 1.16
C PHE A 16 8.72 -4.09 2.07
N ILE A 17 7.59 -4.51 1.49
CA ILE A 17 6.40 -4.92 2.28
C ILE A 17 6.74 -6.12 3.16
N GLU A 18 7.35 -7.15 2.59
CA GLU A 18 7.71 -8.36 3.32
C GLU A 18 8.69 -8.08 4.45
N LYS A 19 9.74 -7.30 4.18
CA LYS A 19 10.76 -6.96 5.17
C LYS A 19 10.26 -5.97 6.22
N GLY A 20 9.42 -5.01 5.85
CA GLY A 20 8.75 -4.14 6.81
C GLY A 20 7.83 -4.92 7.74
N ASN A 21 7.00 -5.81 7.19
CA ASN A 21 6.09 -6.63 8.01
C ASN A 21 6.87 -7.60 8.93
N GLU A 22 7.95 -8.21 8.45
CA GLU A 22 8.86 -9.01 9.28
C GLU A 22 9.47 -8.19 10.43
N HIS A 23 9.99 -7.00 10.13
CA HIS A 23 10.57 -6.08 11.12
C HIS A 23 9.56 -5.74 12.22
N LEU A 24 8.33 -5.38 11.84
CA LEU A 24 7.28 -5.04 12.80
C LEU A 24 6.78 -6.24 13.59
N GLY A 25 6.76 -7.42 12.99
CA GLY A 25 6.43 -8.67 13.67
C GLY A 25 7.40 -8.96 14.82
N VAL A 26 8.71 -8.72 14.62
CA VAL A 26 9.72 -8.85 15.68
C VAL A 26 9.47 -7.85 16.83
N MET A 27 8.93 -6.68 16.54
CA MET A 27 8.56 -5.66 17.54
C MET A 27 7.21 -5.92 18.23
N GLY A 28 6.46 -6.95 17.83
CA GLY A 28 5.18 -7.32 18.42
C GLY A 28 3.93 -6.72 17.75
N PHE A 29 4.05 -6.15 16.55
CA PHE A 29 2.88 -5.73 15.76
C PHE A 29 2.32 -6.90 14.94
N THR A 30 1.02 -6.84 14.64
CA THR A 30 0.26 -8.01 14.15
C THR A 30 0.18 -8.12 12.62
N ASP A 31 -0.23 -7.09 11.90
CA ASP A 31 -0.28 -7.11 10.42
C ASP A 31 -0.15 -5.71 9.82
N HIS A 32 0.93 -5.51 9.07
CA HIS A 32 1.15 -4.38 8.15
C HIS A 32 1.56 -4.90 6.75
N GLY A 33 1.17 -6.15 6.44
CA GLY A 33 1.50 -6.85 5.21
C GLY A 33 0.43 -6.67 4.12
N TYR A 34 0.41 -7.60 3.18
CA TYR A 34 -0.42 -7.50 1.97
C TYR A 34 -1.92 -7.30 2.23
N LEU A 35 -2.46 -7.87 3.32
CA LEU A 35 -3.88 -7.75 3.66
C LEU A 35 -4.22 -6.32 4.08
N HIS A 36 -3.49 -5.78 5.07
CA HIS A 36 -3.59 -4.39 5.48
C HIS A 36 -3.46 -3.41 4.30
N LEU A 37 -2.37 -3.53 3.53
CA LEU A 37 -2.08 -2.61 2.42
C LEU A 37 -3.12 -2.70 1.29
N SER A 38 -3.63 -3.89 1.00
CA SER A 38 -4.68 -4.06 -0.02
C SER A 38 -6.00 -3.45 0.42
N LEU A 39 -6.34 -3.56 1.72
CA LEU A 39 -7.53 -2.95 2.28
C LEU A 39 -7.46 -1.42 2.21
N VAL A 40 -6.36 -0.82 2.69
CA VAL A 40 -6.14 0.63 2.65
C VAL A 40 -6.15 1.14 1.21
N SER A 41 -5.39 0.52 0.30
CA SER A 41 -5.36 0.85 -1.12
C SER A 41 -6.76 0.88 -1.76
N ARG A 42 -7.56 -0.16 -1.53
CA ARG A 42 -8.92 -0.26 -2.06
C ARG A 42 -9.82 0.86 -1.52
N LEU A 43 -9.80 1.07 -0.20
CA LEU A 43 -10.63 2.09 0.44
C LEU A 43 -10.24 3.50 -0.02
N SER A 44 -8.94 3.80 -0.13
CA SER A 44 -8.46 5.09 -0.66
C SER A 44 -8.99 5.36 -2.07
N ARG A 45 -8.93 4.36 -2.96
CA ARG A 45 -9.50 4.49 -4.31
C ARG A 45 -11.02 4.69 -4.28
N GLU A 46 -11.74 3.88 -3.50
CA GLU A 46 -13.20 3.96 -3.40
C GLU A 46 -13.69 5.31 -2.85
N ILE A 47 -13.01 5.86 -1.85
CA ILE A 47 -13.34 7.18 -1.29
C ILE A 47 -13.21 8.26 -2.36
N MET A 48 -12.12 8.26 -3.13
CA MET A 48 -11.91 9.26 -4.19
C MET A 48 -13.01 9.18 -5.26
N LEU A 49 -13.40 7.97 -5.67
CA LEU A 49 -14.50 7.79 -6.63
C LEU A 49 -15.84 8.27 -6.06
N LYS A 50 -16.14 7.95 -4.79
CA LYS A 50 -17.38 8.38 -4.12
C LYS A 50 -17.48 9.90 -3.97
N LEU A 51 -16.35 10.58 -3.87
CA LEU A 51 -16.27 12.05 -3.82
C LEU A 51 -16.33 12.70 -5.21
N GLY A 52 -16.45 11.92 -6.29
CA GLY A 52 -16.58 12.44 -7.66
C GLY A 52 -15.25 12.82 -8.34
N TYR A 53 -14.11 12.41 -7.78
CA TYR A 53 -12.82 12.60 -8.45
C TYR A 53 -12.66 11.64 -9.63
N ASN A 54 -11.81 12.02 -10.59
CA ASN A 54 -11.54 11.21 -11.77
C ASN A 54 -10.78 9.91 -11.43
N GLU A 55 -10.91 8.91 -12.31
CA GLU A 55 -10.30 7.59 -12.19
C GLU A 55 -8.80 7.62 -11.95
N ARG A 56 -8.08 8.55 -12.59
CA ARG A 56 -6.63 8.64 -12.44
C ARG A 56 -6.25 9.08 -11.03
N LEU A 57 -6.95 10.08 -10.48
CA LEU A 57 -6.70 10.55 -9.12
C LEU A 57 -7.06 9.46 -8.09
N ALA A 58 -8.15 8.72 -8.34
CA ALA A 58 -8.52 7.59 -7.51
C ALA A 58 -7.49 6.45 -7.56
N GLU A 59 -6.93 6.15 -8.75
CA GLU A 59 -5.86 5.17 -8.90
C GLU A 59 -4.58 5.59 -8.16
N LEU A 60 -4.21 6.87 -8.22
CA LEU A 60 -3.09 7.42 -7.47
C LEU A 60 -3.29 7.31 -5.96
N ALA A 61 -4.51 7.54 -5.46
CA ALA A 61 -4.84 7.33 -4.04
C ALA A 61 -4.71 5.84 -3.65
N GLY A 62 -5.12 4.92 -4.53
CA GLY A 62 -4.90 3.49 -4.31
C GLY A 62 -3.42 3.10 -4.29
N ILE A 63 -2.61 3.68 -5.17
CA ILE A 63 -1.15 3.48 -5.17
C ILE A 63 -0.54 4.00 -3.86
N ALA A 64 -0.90 5.22 -3.45
CA ALA A 64 -0.43 5.82 -2.21
C ALA A 64 -0.81 4.96 -0.99
N GLY A 65 -2.06 4.50 -0.90
CA GLY A 65 -2.50 3.62 0.18
C GLY A 65 -1.76 2.28 0.22
N TYR A 66 -1.44 1.70 -0.95
CA TYR A 66 -0.69 0.44 -1.01
C TYR A 66 0.78 0.60 -0.57
N MET A 67 1.38 1.77 -0.78
CA MET A 67 2.80 2.04 -0.53
C MET A 67 3.08 2.81 0.76
N HIS A 68 2.05 3.21 1.51
CA HIS A 68 2.21 4.17 2.62
C HIS A 68 3.15 3.70 3.74
N ASP A 69 3.29 2.38 3.89
CA ASP A 69 4.02 1.72 4.97
C ASP A 69 5.40 1.17 4.56
N LEU A 70 5.89 1.46 3.35
CA LEU A 70 7.19 0.93 2.89
C LEU A 70 8.37 1.38 3.79
N GLY A 71 8.21 2.46 4.56
CA GLY A 71 9.20 2.95 5.53
C GLY A 71 9.42 2.02 6.72
N ASN A 72 8.49 1.09 6.99
CA ASN A 72 8.56 0.16 8.12
C ASN A 72 9.75 -0.80 8.07
N VAL A 73 10.49 -0.87 6.96
CA VAL A 73 11.76 -1.61 6.87
C VAL A 73 12.92 -0.91 7.62
N ILE A 74 12.83 0.40 7.87
CA ILE A 74 13.86 1.18 8.58
C ILE A 74 13.39 1.63 9.96
N ASN A 75 12.17 2.15 10.06
CA ASN A 75 11.65 2.70 11.31
C ASN A 75 10.12 2.75 11.32
N ARG A 76 9.52 2.98 12.49
CA ARG A 76 8.08 3.15 12.68
C ARG A 76 7.74 4.30 13.62
#